data_AF-A0A1H5HM23-F1
#
_entry.id   AF-A0A1H5HM23-F1
#
_cell.length_a   1.000
_cell.length_b   1.000
_cell.length_c   1.000
_cell.angle_alpha   90.00
_cell.angle_beta   90.00
_cell.angle_gamma   90.00
#
_symmetry.space_group_name_H-M   'P 1'
#
loop_
_entity.id
_entity.type
_entity.pdbx_description
1 polymer ?
#
loop_
_entity_poly.entity_id
_entity_poly.type
_entity_poly.pdbx_seq_one_letter_code
_entity_poly.pdbx_strand_id
1 'polypeptide(L)'
;MKKLKLTITLFTLILLNSCALKPITSQYNFVKTTIKNIRLNDLGNGNILIYNGSNILHKIDNTARLNIWLDNKPLGQIRPNEYVIINLKKGKHHFKVLHIDVVNMRSKHEIEIDNDTKVIKIKPTITSNKLEVTNKLPKKFSKFKYAKKRDHK
;
A
#
# COMPACT_ATOMS: atom_id res chain seq x y z
N MET A 1 17.99 -27.30 34.24
CA MET A 1 18.40 -25.93 33.83
C MET A 1 18.94 -25.82 32.40
N LYS A 2 19.85 -26.70 31.92
CA LYS A 2 20.40 -26.62 30.54
C LYS A 2 19.33 -26.74 29.43
N LYS A 3 18.35 -27.64 29.59
CA LYS A 3 17.24 -27.81 28.63
C LYS A 3 16.36 -26.56 28.54
N LEU A 4 15.98 -25.96 29.68
CA LEU A 4 15.19 -24.72 29.73
C LEU A 4 15.91 -23.54 29.06
N LYS A 5 17.23 -23.39 29.29
CA LYS A 5 18.04 -22.38 28.59
C LYS A 5 18.03 -22.62 27.08
N LEU A 6 18.18 -23.87 26.62
CA LEU A 6 18.14 -24.21 25.20
C LEU A 6 16.76 -23.92 24.57
N THR A 7 15.66 -24.21 25.26
CA THR A 7 14.30 -23.93 24.79
C THR A 7 14.05 -22.43 24.67
N ILE A 8 14.46 -21.64 25.67
CA ILE A 8 14.35 -20.17 25.65
C ILE A 8 15.17 -19.59 24.48
N THR A 9 16.41 -20.04 24.30
CA THR A 9 17.27 -19.59 23.21
C THR A 9 16.66 -19.90 21.84
N LEU A 10 16.10 -21.11 21.66
CA LEU A 10 15.45 -21.51 20.40
C LEU A 10 14.18 -20.69 20.12
N PHE A 11 13.38 -20.41 21.15
CA PHE A 11 12.18 -19.58 21.03
C PHE A 11 12.52 -18.12 20.68
N THR A 12 13.58 -17.56 21.28
CA THR A 12 14.07 -16.21 20.91
C THR A 12 14.59 -16.14 19.47
N LEU A 13 15.24 -17.18 18.95
CA LEU A 13 15.70 -17.24 17.56
C LEU A 13 14.54 -17.29 16.55
N ILE A 14 13.41 -17.91 16.91
CA ILE A 14 12.20 -17.97 16.07
C ILE A 14 11.52 -16.58 16.04
N LEU A 15 11.45 -15.89 17.18
CA LEU A 15 10.83 -14.56 17.28
C LEU A 15 11.59 -13.47 16.49
N LEU A 16 12.90 -13.63 16.28
CA LEU A 16 13.73 -12.68 15.51
C LEU A 16 13.50 -12.76 13.99
N ASN A 17 12.79 -13.77 13.49
CA ASN A 17 12.50 -13.94 12.06
C ASN A 17 11.11 -13.41 11.64
N SER A 18 10.50 -12.49 12.39
CA SER A 18 9.29 -11.78 11.95
C SER A 18 9.60 -10.91 10.72
N CYS A 19 9.61 -11.54 9.55
CA CYS A 19 9.91 -10.90 8.29
C CYS A 19 8.78 -9.93 7.94
N ALA A 20 9.06 -8.64 8.11
CA ALA A 20 8.28 -7.56 7.52
C ALA A 20 8.09 -7.75 6.00
N LEU A 21 6.96 -7.30 5.47
CA LEU A 21 6.70 -7.32 4.02
C LEU A 21 7.78 -6.56 3.25
N LYS A 22 8.57 -7.30 2.45
CA LYS A 22 9.61 -6.74 1.61
C LYS A 22 9.00 -5.85 0.51
N PRO A 23 9.60 -4.67 0.23
CA PRO A 23 9.09 -3.77 -0.81
C PRO A 23 9.30 -4.36 -2.19
N ILE A 24 8.43 -4.00 -3.14
CA ILE A 24 8.59 -4.33 -4.56
C ILE A 24 8.94 -3.06 -5.35
N THR A 25 9.83 -3.21 -6.34
CA THR A 25 10.21 -2.10 -7.24
C THR A 25 9.05 -1.75 -8.16
N SER A 26 8.77 -0.45 -8.28
CA SER A 26 7.71 0.06 -9.14
C SER A 26 8.13 0.04 -10.61
N GLN A 27 7.27 -0.51 -11.47
CA GLN A 27 7.35 -0.36 -12.93
C GLN A 27 6.55 0.84 -13.46
N TYR A 28 5.92 1.61 -12.56
CA TYR A 28 5.14 2.80 -12.92
C TYR A 28 5.96 4.07 -12.77
N ASN A 29 5.68 5.05 -13.63
CA ASN A 29 6.15 6.41 -13.44
C ASN A 29 5.23 7.12 -12.47
N PHE A 30 5.81 7.47 -11.32
CA PHE A 30 5.13 8.28 -10.33
C PHE A 30 5.12 9.71 -10.85
N VAL A 31 3.93 10.29 -10.95
CA VAL A 31 3.76 11.71 -11.29
C VAL A 31 4.19 12.48 -10.05
N LYS A 32 5.51 12.71 -9.91
CA LYS A 32 6.07 13.58 -8.88
C LYS A 32 5.56 14.98 -9.20
N THR A 33 4.45 15.35 -8.58
CA THR A 33 3.96 16.71 -8.64
C THR A 33 4.96 17.59 -7.89
N THR A 34 5.45 18.64 -8.55
CA THR A 34 6.15 19.78 -7.90
C THR A 34 5.21 20.57 -6.97
N ILE A 35 3.93 20.18 -6.94
CA ILE A 35 2.85 20.80 -6.19
C ILE A 35 2.96 20.37 -4.72
N LYS A 36 3.40 21.28 -3.85
CA LYS A 36 3.46 21.09 -2.39
C LYS A 36 2.12 20.67 -1.77
N ASN A 37 1.00 21.10 -2.37
CA ASN A 37 -0.36 20.88 -1.86
C ASN A 37 -1.29 20.36 -2.96
N ILE A 38 -1.43 19.04 -3.08
CA ILE A 38 -2.36 18.43 -4.04
C ILE A 38 -3.80 18.71 -3.61
N ARG A 39 -4.61 19.25 -4.52
CA ARG A 39 -6.05 19.43 -4.39
C ARG A 39 -6.77 18.42 -5.28
N LEU A 40 -8.05 18.20 -5.00
CA LEU A 40 -8.85 17.23 -5.75
C LEU A 40 -9.01 17.59 -7.23
N ASN A 41 -9.04 18.88 -7.56
CA ASN A 41 -9.13 19.37 -8.94
C ASN A 41 -7.83 19.22 -9.73
N ASP A 42 -6.72 18.88 -9.05
CA ASP A 42 -5.45 18.57 -9.72
C ASP A 42 -5.41 17.08 -10.16
N LEU A 43 -6.47 16.30 -9.90
CA LEU A 43 -6.63 14.88 -10.21
C LEU A 43 -7.77 14.65 -11.22
N GLY A 44 -7.87 13.44 -11.76
CA GLY A 44 -8.82 13.07 -12.82
C GLY A 44 -8.14 13.01 -14.19
N ASN A 45 -8.90 12.68 -15.23
CA ASN A 45 -8.38 12.49 -16.59
C ASN A 45 -7.14 11.58 -16.62
N GLY A 46 -7.20 10.49 -15.84
CA GLY A 46 -6.13 9.51 -15.69
C GLY A 46 -5.11 9.82 -14.59
N ASN A 47 -5.01 11.04 -14.06
CA ASN A 47 -4.16 11.31 -12.89
C ASN A 47 -4.88 10.87 -11.60
N ILE A 48 -4.47 9.73 -11.06
CA ILE A 48 -5.16 9.09 -9.93
C ILE A 48 -4.25 9.01 -8.72
N LEU A 49 -4.75 9.50 -7.59
CA LEU A 49 -4.12 9.34 -6.28
C LEU A 49 -4.52 7.99 -5.68
N ILE A 50 -3.53 7.15 -5.38
CA ILE A 50 -3.72 5.87 -4.69
C ILE A 50 -3.06 5.97 -3.33
N TYR A 51 -3.80 5.75 -2.25
CA TYR A 51 -3.27 5.86 -0.90
C TYR A 51 -3.58 4.65 -0.01
N ASN A 52 -2.71 4.44 0.97
CA ASN A 52 -2.92 3.45 2.01
C ASN A 52 -3.79 4.03 3.12
N GLY A 53 -5.03 3.54 3.22
CA GLY A 53 -6.05 3.98 4.17
C GLY A 53 -6.03 3.24 5.52
N SER A 54 -4.90 2.63 5.91
CA SER A 54 -4.73 2.01 7.22
C SER A 54 -4.79 3.04 8.35
N ASN A 55 -5.53 2.70 9.41
CA ASN A 55 -5.63 3.51 10.62
C ASN A 55 -4.41 3.34 11.53
N ILE A 56 -4.24 4.24 12.51
CA ILE A 56 -3.12 4.24 13.47
C ILE A 56 -2.98 2.92 14.23
N LEU A 57 -4.07 2.20 14.49
CA LEU A 57 -4.02 0.89 15.17
C LEU A 57 -3.18 -0.14 14.39
N HIS A 58 -3.13 -0.09 13.06
CA HIS A 58 -2.33 -1.02 12.25
C HIS A 58 -0.88 -0.54 12.01
N LYS A 59 -0.41 0.48 12.74
CA LYS A 59 0.96 1.02 12.56
C LYS A 59 1.98 0.42 13.52
N ILE A 60 1.53 -0.13 14.64
CA ILE A 60 2.39 -0.50 15.77
C ILE A 60 3.25 -1.74 15.43
N ASP A 61 2.80 -2.58 14.51
CA ASP A 61 3.36 -3.90 14.17
C ASP A 61 3.91 -4.01 12.74
N ASN A 62 3.91 -2.91 11.97
CA ASN A 62 4.31 -2.89 10.55
C ASN A 62 3.47 -3.76 9.58
N THR A 63 2.32 -4.29 10.00
CA THR A 63 1.50 -5.21 9.19
C THR A 63 0.71 -4.50 8.09
N ALA A 64 0.49 -3.18 8.23
CA ALA A 64 -0.28 -2.41 7.25
C ALA A 64 0.47 -1.98 5.99
N ARG A 65 1.61 -2.57 5.65
CA ARG A 65 2.31 -2.29 4.38
C ARG A 65 1.61 -3.00 3.24
N LEU A 66 1.36 -2.29 2.14
CA LEU A 66 0.68 -2.84 0.97
C LEU A 66 1.65 -2.94 -0.20
N ASN A 67 1.88 -4.15 -0.72
CA ASN A 67 2.46 -4.35 -2.04
C ASN A 67 1.32 -4.45 -3.05
N ILE A 68 1.38 -3.64 -4.11
CA ILE A 68 0.31 -3.51 -5.09
C ILE A 68 0.85 -3.81 -6.48
N TRP A 69 0.10 -4.61 -7.23
CA TRP A 69 0.26 -4.78 -8.67
C TRP A 69 -0.99 -4.27 -9.35
N LEU A 70 -0.80 -3.62 -10.49
CA LEU A 70 -1.82 -3.09 -11.37
C LEU A 70 -1.58 -3.71 -12.74
N ASP A 71 -2.57 -4.41 -13.29
CA ASP A 71 -2.49 -5.11 -14.58
C ASP A 71 -1.22 -5.97 -14.70
N ASN A 72 -0.97 -6.78 -13.66
CA ASN A 72 0.20 -7.64 -13.49
C ASN A 72 1.56 -6.92 -13.40
N LYS A 73 1.60 -5.59 -13.41
CA LYS A 73 2.81 -4.79 -13.22
C LYS A 73 2.91 -4.27 -11.78
N PRO A 74 4.08 -4.37 -11.12
CA PRO A 74 4.24 -3.87 -9.76
C PRO A 74 4.11 -2.35 -9.71
N LEU A 75 3.11 -1.86 -8.99
CA LEU A 75 2.98 -0.44 -8.66
C LEU A 75 4.00 -0.03 -7.60
N GLY A 76 4.33 -0.94 -6.68
CA GLY A 76 5.25 -0.67 -5.59
C GLY A 76 4.67 -1.03 -4.22
N GLN A 77 5.41 -0.67 -3.17
CA GLN A 77 4.92 -0.71 -1.80
C GLN A 77 4.40 0.66 -1.36
N ILE A 78 3.17 0.72 -0.84
CA ILE A 78 2.58 1.91 -0.20
C ILE A 78 2.43 1.63 1.30
N ARG A 79 3.21 2.34 2.13
CA ARG A 79 3.16 2.18 3.60
C ARG A 79 2.01 3.01 4.20
N PRO A 80 1.66 2.81 5.49
CA PRO A 80 0.69 3.67 6.17
C PRO A 80 1.05 5.15 6.04
N ASN A 81 0.03 6.00 5.84
CA ASN A 81 0.18 7.42 5.53
C ASN A 81 0.98 7.73 4.25
N GLU A 82 1.09 6.80 3.30
CA GLU A 82 1.69 7.08 2.01
C GLU A 82 0.65 7.09 0.89
N TYR A 83 0.96 7.85 -0.15
CA TYR A 83 0.21 7.89 -1.39
C TYR A 83 1.13 7.98 -2.60
N VAL A 84 0.63 7.62 -3.76
CA VAL A 84 1.27 7.84 -5.06
C VAL A 84 0.26 8.47 -6.01
N ILE A 85 0.76 9.20 -7.00
CA ILE A 85 -0.04 9.58 -8.16
C ILE A 85 0.55 8.88 -9.37
N ILE A 86 -0.30 8.20 -10.13
CA ILE A 86 0.04 7.60 -11.41
C ILE A 86 -0.91 8.09 -12.48
N ASN A 87 -0.45 8.06 -13.72
CA ASN A 87 -1.35 8.19 -14.87
C ASN A 87 -1.87 6.79 -15.24
N LEU A 88 -3.18 6.62 -15.24
CA LEU A 88 -3.87 5.40 -15.61
C LEU A 88 -4.85 5.68 -16.74
N LYS A 89 -4.89 4.78 -17.73
CA LYS A 89 -5.82 4.92 -18.85
C LYS A 89 -7.26 4.65 -18.38
N LYS A 90 -8.23 5.03 -19.21
CA LYS A 90 -9.63 4.64 -18.99
C LYS A 90 -9.83 3.16 -19.22
N GLY A 91 -10.83 2.59 -18.57
CA GLY A 91 -11.27 1.22 -18.74
C GLY A 91 -11.06 0.36 -17.49
N LYS A 92 -11.12 -0.96 -17.68
CA LYS A 92 -11.02 -1.93 -16.60
C LYS A 92 -9.57 -2.19 -16.21
N HIS A 93 -9.30 -2.15 -14.92
CA HIS A 93 -7.99 -2.36 -14.34
C HIS A 93 -8.03 -3.38 -13.20
N HIS A 94 -7.01 -4.24 -13.14
CA HIS A 94 -6.92 -5.33 -12.18
C HIS A 94 -5.87 -5.02 -11.13
N PHE A 95 -6.32 -4.87 -9.88
CA PHE A 95 -5.46 -4.68 -8.72
C PHE A 95 -5.24 -6.01 -8.02
N LYS A 96 -3.98 -6.36 -7.78
CA LYS A 96 -3.59 -7.39 -6.82
C LYS A 96 -2.93 -6.71 -5.64
N VAL A 97 -3.39 -7.00 -4.44
CA VAL A 97 -2.89 -6.40 -3.20
C VAL A 97 -2.39 -7.51 -2.28
N LEU A 98 -1.24 -7.28 -1.66
CA LEU A 98 -0.65 -8.12 -0.62
C LEU A 98 -0.33 -7.27 0.59
N HIS A 99 -0.77 -7.73 1.76
CA HIS A 99 -0.21 -7.31 3.04
C HIS A 99 0.23 -8.55 3.83
N ILE A 100 1.08 -8.34 4.84
CA ILE A 100 1.53 -9.39 5.75
C ILE A 100 1.03 -9.03 7.13
N ASP A 101 0.22 -9.92 7.69
CA ASP A 101 0.01 -10.02 9.12
C ASP A 101 0.73 -11.30 9.59
N VAL A 102 0.19 -12.05 10.56
CA VAL A 102 0.67 -13.40 10.90
C VAL A 102 0.82 -14.29 9.65
N VAL A 103 0.00 -14.07 8.61
CA VAL A 103 0.10 -14.74 7.29
C VAL A 103 0.00 -13.75 6.13
N ASN A 104 0.31 -14.23 4.92
CA ASN A 104 0.18 -13.48 3.67
C ASN A 104 -1.29 -13.32 3.26
N MET A 105 -1.79 -12.09 3.25
CA MET A 105 -3.17 -11.79 2.84
C MET A 105 -3.21 -11.18 1.44
N ARG A 106 -3.72 -11.96 0.48
CA ARG A 106 -3.80 -11.58 -0.94
C ARG A 106 -5.25 -11.38 -1.36
N SER A 107 -5.49 -10.36 -2.16
CA SER A 107 -6.81 -10.10 -2.76
C SER A 107 -6.67 -9.53 -4.18
N LYS A 108 -7.67 -9.80 -5.02
CA LYS A 108 -7.81 -9.21 -6.36
C LYS A 108 -9.03 -8.30 -6.38
N HIS A 109 -8.94 -7.17 -7.08
CA HIS A 109 -10.02 -6.21 -7.26
C HIS A 109 -10.03 -5.76 -8.72
N GLU A 110 -11.19 -5.75 -9.36
CA GLU A 110 -11.39 -5.11 -10.67
C GLU A 110 -12.08 -3.77 -10.42
N ILE A 111 -11.56 -2.70 -11.04
CA ILE A 111 -12.22 -1.39 -11.04
C ILE A 111 -12.24 -0.82 -12.45
N GLU A 112 -13.26 -0.02 -12.73
CA GLU A 112 -13.34 0.78 -13.95
C GLU A 112 -12.88 2.21 -13.68
N ILE A 113 -12.04 2.72 -14.58
CA ILE A 113 -11.46 4.05 -14.53
C ILE A 113 -12.07 4.91 -15.62
N ASP A 114 -12.60 6.05 -15.24
CA ASP A 114 -13.16 7.07 -16.13
C ASP A 114 -12.43 8.43 -15.96
N ASN A 115 -13.00 9.48 -16.56
CA ASN A 115 -12.46 10.84 -16.43
C ASN A 115 -12.56 11.40 -15.01
N ASP A 116 -13.57 10.97 -14.25
CA ASP A 116 -13.92 11.53 -12.95
C ASP A 116 -13.27 10.79 -11.78
N THR A 117 -12.65 9.64 -12.07
CA THR A 117 -11.89 8.84 -11.12
C THR A 117 -10.62 9.59 -10.72
N LYS A 118 -10.57 9.98 -9.44
CA LYS A 118 -9.52 10.84 -8.86
C LYS A 118 -8.75 10.17 -7.75
N VAL A 119 -9.44 9.45 -6.86
CA VAL A 119 -8.82 8.91 -5.63
C VAL A 119 -9.26 7.49 -5.35
N ILE A 120 -8.28 6.61 -5.19
CA ILE A 120 -8.45 5.21 -4.78
C ILE A 120 -7.85 5.03 -3.39
N LYS A 121 -8.65 4.48 -2.49
CA LYS A 121 -8.23 4.05 -1.16
C LYS A 121 -7.99 2.55 -1.16
N ILE A 122 -6.84 2.11 -0.66
CA ILE A 122 -6.58 0.69 -0.40
C ILE A 122 -6.22 0.54 1.08
N LYS A 123 -6.84 -0.42 1.77
CA LYS A 123 -6.51 -0.71 3.18
C LYS A 123 -6.46 -2.21 3.45
N PRO A 124 -5.57 -2.67 4.34
CA PRO A 124 -5.68 -4.02 4.88
C PRO A 124 -6.95 -4.15 5.73
N THR A 125 -7.48 -5.36 5.81
CA THR A 125 -8.49 -5.79 6.79
C THR A 125 -7.94 -7.00 7.54
N ILE A 126 -8.63 -7.49 8.57
CA ILE A 126 -8.16 -8.60 9.42
C ILE A 126 -7.85 -9.86 8.58
N THR A 127 -8.60 -10.11 7.50
CA THR A 127 -8.51 -11.34 6.70
C THR A 127 -8.25 -11.09 5.21
N SER A 128 -8.15 -9.83 4.75
CA SER A 128 -8.06 -9.50 3.33
C SER A 128 -7.58 -8.05 3.09
N ASN A 129 -7.86 -7.48 1.92
CA ASN A 129 -7.69 -6.07 1.65
C ASN A 129 -8.98 -5.50 1.05
N LYS A 130 -9.23 -4.22 1.29
CA LYS A 130 -10.34 -3.47 0.69
C LYS A 130 -9.79 -2.39 -0.22
N LEU A 131 -10.37 -2.28 -1.42
CA LEU A 131 -10.11 -1.22 -2.37
C LEU A 131 -11.42 -0.46 -2.62
N GLU A 132 -11.38 0.87 -2.60
CA GLU A 132 -12.54 1.75 -2.80
C GLU A 132 -12.15 2.93 -3.69
N VAL A 133 -12.93 3.21 -4.75
CA VAL A 133 -12.87 4.50 -5.45
C VAL A 133 -13.66 5.50 -4.61
N THR A 134 -12.99 6.55 -4.13
CA THR A 134 -13.58 7.48 -3.14
C THR A 134 -13.76 8.88 -3.67
N ASN A 135 -12.93 9.28 -4.64
CA ASN A 135 -12.88 10.65 -5.18
C ASN A 135 -12.82 11.75 -4.09
N LYS A 136 -12.26 11.40 -2.92
CA LYS A 136 -12.09 12.28 -1.76
C LYS A 136 -10.68 12.07 -1.21
N LEU A 137 -9.96 13.17 -0.97
CA LEU A 137 -8.65 13.11 -0.33
C LEU A 137 -8.77 12.47 1.08
N PRO A 138 -7.72 11.79 1.57
CA PRO A 138 -7.76 11.17 2.89
C PRO A 138 -7.93 12.23 3.98
N LYS A 139 -8.61 11.86 5.07
CA LYS A 139 -8.71 12.70 6.26
C LYS A 139 -7.31 13.03 6.78
N LYS A 140 -7.08 14.30 7.14
CA LYS A 140 -5.76 14.81 7.58
C LYS A 140 -4.66 14.55 6.54
N PHE A 141 -4.94 14.84 5.27
CA PHE A 141 -4.01 14.60 4.14
C PHE A 141 -2.62 15.23 4.34
N SER A 142 -2.51 16.32 5.10
CA SER A 142 -1.21 16.90 5.49
C SER A 142 -0.27 15.94 6.25
N LYS A 143 -0.79 14.85 6.82
CA LYS A 143 0.00 13.79 7.46
C LYS A 143 0.47 12.71 6.49
N PHE A 144 0.00 12.74 5.24
CA PHE A 144 0.40 11.81 4.21
C PHE A 144 1.65 12.30 3.51
N LYS A 145 2.49 11.36 3.10
CA LYS A 145 3.72 11.62 2.36
C LYS A 145 3.72 10.88 1.03
N TYR A 146 4.32 11.49 0.03
CA TYR A 146 4.50 10.85 -1.26
C TYR A 146 5.38 9.60 -1.11
N ALA A 147 4.95 8.46 -1.63
CA ALA A 147 5.72 7.23 -1.53
C ALA A 147 6.98 7.33 -2.38
N LYS A 148 8.12 6.96 -1.79
CA LYS A 148 9.38 6.83 -2.53
C LYS A 148 9.36 5.54 -3.33
N LYS A 149 9.94 5.54 -4.54
CA LYS A 149 10.30 4.29 -5.21
C LYS A 149 11.30 3.55 -4.32
N ARG A 150 11.10 2.25 -4.12
CA ARG A 150 11.91 1.40 -3.24
C ARG A 150 12.37 0.22 -4.06
N ASP A 151 13.64 -0.12 -3.90
CA ASP A 151 14.22 -1.28 -4.54
C ASP A 151 14.32 -2.45 -3.57
N HIS A 152 14.22 -3.64 -4.13
CA HIS A 152 14.50 -4.88 -3.44
C HIS A 152 16.02 -5.03 -3.38
N LYS A 153 16.66 -4.60 -2.28
CA LYS A 153 18.03 -5.02 -1.95
C LYS A 153 17.99 -6.42 -1.32
#